data_AF-A0A531M4K0-F1
#
_entry.id   AF-A0A531M4K0-F1
#
_cell.length_a   1.000
_cell.length_b   1.000
_cell.length_c   1.000
_cell.angle_alpha   90.00
_cell.angle_beta   90.00
_cell.angle_gamma   90.00
#
_symmetry.space_group_name_H-M   'P 1'
#
loop_
_entity.id
_entity.type
_entity.pdbx_description
1 polymer ?
#
loop_
_entity_poly.entity_id
_entity_poly.type
_entity_poly.pdbx_seq_one_letter_code
_entity_poly.pdbx_strand_id
1 'polypeptide(L)'
;RGPATVPVIGGTVSTSGARLVDARSGLAVNDIAADVSIGNGVARINRLTGTLSTRGSLSASGTVGINPAQGFPADLSIKLTDGRYTDGRVVTANLGGDLTIKGPLTSAPAIAGTVNLAKTVITVPDKLPGSLSALDVKHKNAPGPVKAQD
;
A
#
# COMPACT_ATOMS: atom_id res chain seq x y z
N ARG A 1 -0.49 19.01 -31.12
CA ARG A 1 0.19 19.57 -32.33
C ARG A 1 1.59 18.96 -32.40
N GLY A 2 2.33 19.08 -33.51
CA GLY A 2 3.70 18.56 -33.63
C GLY A 2 3.79 17.22 -34.38
N PRO A 3 5.01 16.73 -34.65
CA PRO A 3 5.24 15.48 -35.38
C PRO A 3 4.65 14.28 -34.62
N ALA A 4 4.16 13.25 -35.34
CA ALA A 4 3.65 12.03 -34.72
C ALA A 4 4.69 11.32 -33.83
N THR A 5 5.98 11.55 -34.10
CA THR A 5 7.11 11.01 -33.33
C THR A 5 7.38 11.78 -32.03
N VAL A 6 6.97 13.05 -31.94
CA VAL A 6 7.11 13.91 -30.74
C VAL A 6 5.87 14.81 -30.61
N PRO A 7 4.72 14.25 -30.23
CA PRO A 7 3.50 15.04 -30.09
C PRO A 7 3.66 16.05 -28.95
N VAL A 8 3.30 17.30 -29.22
CA VAL A 8 3.13 18.33 -28.18
C VAL A 8 1.79 18.08 -27.52
N ILE A 9 1.85 17.49 -26.33
CA ILE A 9 0.71 17.21 -25.44
C ILE A 9 0.58 18.39 -24.48
N GLY A 10 -0.63 18.94 -24.39
CA GLY A 10 -0.95 20.02 -23.45
C GLY A 10 -2.42 19.99 -23.06
N GLY A 11 -2.73 20.47 -21.87
CA GLY A 11 -4.09 20.55 -21.34
C GLY A 11 -4.13 20.35 -19.83
N THR A 12 -5.34 20.22 -19.30
CA THR A 12 -5.59 19.93 -17.88
C THR A 12 -6.39 18.65 -17.74
N VAL A 13 -6.02 17.84 -16.76
CA VAL A 13 -6.75 16.64 -16.37
C VAL A 13 -7.22 16.82 -14.94
N SER A 14 -8.53 16.76 -14.73
CA SER A 14 -9.13 16.82 -13.40
C SER A 14 -10.01 15.61 -13.15
N THR A 15 -10.02 15.13 -11.91
CA THR A 15 -10.96 14.10 -11.45
C THR A 15 -11.51 14.46 -10.08
N SER A 16 -12.72 14.00 -9.79
CA SER A 16 -13.40 14.18 -8.50
C SER A 16 -14.28 12.97 -8.21
N GLY A 17 -14.13 12.38 -7.02
CA GLY A 17 -14.93 11.23 -6.60
C GLY A 17 -14.45 9.89 -7.18
N ALA A 18 -13.24 9.82 -7.74
CA ALA A 18 -12.70 8.56 -8.24
C ALA A 18 -12.33 7.61 -7.07
N ARG A 19 -12.28 6.32 -7.37
CA ARG A 19 -11.92 5.27 -6.40
C ARG A 19 -10.86 4.35 -6.98
N LEU A 20 -9.84 4.06 -6.19
CA LEU A 20 -8.82 3.05 -6.48
C LEU A 20 -8.94 1.92 -5.45
N VAL A 21 -8.91 0.68 -5.91
CA VAL A 21 -8.94 -0.51 -5.03
C VAL A 21 -7.75 -1.39 -5.37
N ASP A 22 -6.91 -1.66 -4.38
CA ASP A 22 -5.88 -2.70 -4.46
C ASP A 22 -6.34 -3.92 -3.64
N ALA A 23 -6.86 -4.92 -4.34
CA ALA A 23 -7.36 -6.14 -3.71
C ALA A 23 -6.25 -6.94 -2.99
N ARG A 24 -4.98 -6.79 -3.39
CA ARG A 24 -3.88 -7.55 -2.79
C ARG A 24 -3.56 -7.07 -1.38
N SER A 25 -3.59 -5.76 -1.15
CA SER A 25 -3.38 -5.16 0.18
C SER A 25 -4.67 -4.96 0.97
N GLY A 26 -5.84 -5.15 0.35
CA GLY A 26 -7.13 -4.82 0.96
C GLY A 26 -7.36 -3.31 1.14
N LEU A 27 -6.56 -2.49 0.46
CA LEU A 27 -6.62 -1.03 0.54
C LEU A 27 -7.54 -0.48 -0.54
N ALA A 28 -8.36 0.52 -0.19
CA ALA A 28 -8.99 1.37 -1.17
C ALA A 28 -8.74 2.85 -0.84
N VAL A 29 -8.59 3.65 -1.88
CA VAL A 29 -8.55 5.11 -1.79
C VAL A 29 -9.83 5.64 -2.42
N ASN A 30 -10.62 6.36 -1.64
CA ASN A 30 -11.90 6.93 -2.02
C ASN A 30 -11.78 8.43 -2.22
N ASP A 31 -12.83 9.00 -2.82
CA ASP A 31 -12.99 10.44 -3.01
C ASP A 31 -11.77 11.08 -3.64
N ILE A 32 -11.13 10.36 -4.59
CA ILE A 32 -9.92 10.82 -5.24
C ILE A 32 -10.28 12.07 -6.04
N ALA A 33 -9.63 13.16 -5.67
CA ALA A 33 -9.66 14.42 -6.40
C ALA A 33 -8.24 14.74 -6.87
N ALA A 34 -8.08 15.00 -8.16
CA ALA A 34 -6.79 15.39 -8.71
C ALA A 34 -6.93 16.53 -9.72
N ASP A 35 -5.92 17.38 -9.77
CA ASP A 35 -5.73 18.43 -10.76
C ASP A 35 -4.30 18.31 -11.30
N VAL A 36 -4.20 18.06 -12.61
CA VAL A 36 -2.95 17.87 -13.32
C VAL A 36 -2.90 18.81 -14.51
N SER A 37 -1.84 19.61 -14.57
CA SER A 37 -1.52 20.44 -15.75
C SER A 37 -0.48 19.74 -16.60
N ILE A 38 -0.70 19.71 -17.91
CA ILE A 38 0.19 19.06 -18.88
C ILE A 38 0.66 20.11 -19.85
N GLY A 39 1.98 20.19 -20.05
CA GLY A 39 2.59 21.09 -21.02
C GLY A 39 4.10 20.92 -21.06
N ASN A 40 4.72 21.31 -22.18
CA ASN A 40 6.18 21.28 -22.35
C ASN A 40 6.83 19.91 -22.05
N GLY A 41 6.11 18.82 -22.34
CA GLY A 41 6.59 17.46 -22.06
C GLY A 41 6.57 17.06 -20.58
N VAL A 42 5.85 17.79 -19.72
CA VAL A 42 5.73 17.51 -18.29
C VAL A 42 4.25 17.46 -17.88
N ALA A 43 3.89 16.45 -17.10
CA ALA A 43 2.64 16.41 -16.33
C ALA A 43 2.94 16.87 -14.90
N ARG A 44 2.36 17.99 -14.48
CA ARG A 44 2.49 18.54 -13.14
C ARG A 44 1.22 18.24 -12.34
N ILE A 45 1.37 17.48 -11.27
CA ILE A 45 0.32 17.21 -10.28
C ILE A 45 0.27 18.42 -9.35
N ASN A 46 -0.70 19.30 -9.58
CA ASN A 46 -0.90 20.49 -8.74
C ASN A 46 -1.49 20.08 -7.39
N ARG A 47 -2.41 19.10 -7.42
CA ARG A 47 -3.05 18.53 -6.24
C ARG A 47 -3.54 17.13 -6.56
N LEU A 48 -3.30 16.20 -5.65
CA LEU A 48 -3.98 14.92 -5.57
C LEU A 48 -4.34 14.70 -4.11
N THR A 49 -5.58 14.32 -3.84
CA THR A 49 -6.08 13.98 -2.50
C THR A 49 -6.96 12.75 -2.54
N GLY A 50 -7.04 12.01 -1.45
CA GLY A 50 -8.00 10.92 -1.28
C GLY A 50 -8.08 10.44 0.17
N THR A 51 -9.10 9.65 0.49
CA THR A 51 -9.31 9.07 1.83
C THR A 51 -9.10 7.57 1.79
N LEU A 52 -8.42 7.01 2.79
CA LEU A 52 -8.20 5.56 2.85
C LEU A 52 -9.44 4.86 3.42
N SER A 53 -9.78 3.69 2.87
CA SER A 53 -10.85 2.82 3.38
C SER A 53 -10.62 2.37 4.82
N THR A 54 -9.38 2.37 5.27
CA THR A 54 -8.97 1.97 6.61
C THR A 54 -8.98 3.12 7.63
N ARG A 55 -9.31 4.35 7.19
CA ARG A 55 -9.12 5.68 7.85
C ARG A 55 -7.81 6.35 7.44
N GLY A 56 -7.83 7.68 7.45
CA GLY A 56 -6.72 8.54 7.10
C GLY A 56 -6.90 9.20 5.73
N SER A 57 -6.01 10.13 5.42
CA SER A 57 -5.99 10.86 4.16
C SER A 57 -4.63 10.80 3.50
N LEU A 58 -4.64 10.73 2.18
CA LEU A 58 -3.46 10.78 1.32
C LEU A 58 -3.49 12.07 0.50
N SER A 59 -2.33 12.70 0.33
CA SER A 59 -2.14 13.78 -0.63
C SER A 59 -0.85 13.61 -1.41
N ALA A 60 -0.80 14.08 -2.64
CA ALA A 60 0.41 14.08 -3.45
C ALA A 60 0.49 15.29 -4.38
N SER A 61 1.71 15.66 -4.75
CA SER A 61 2.03 16.70 -5.73
C SER A 61 3.40 16.43 -6.37
N GLY A 62 3.70 17.10 -7.48
CA GLY A 62 5.01 16.97 -8.13
C GLY A 62 4.93 16.98 -9.64
N THR A 63 5.93 16.39 -10.29
CA THR A 63 6.06 16.37 -11.75
C THR A 63 6.44 15.00 -12.29
N VAL A 64 5.95 14.69 -13.48
CA VAL A 64 6.32 13.51 -14.26
C VAL A 64 6.66 13.96 -15.68
N GLY A 65 7.87 13.66 -16.14
CA GLY A 65 8.28 13.88 -17.53
C GLY A 65 7.56 12.92 -18.46
N ILE A 66 6.98 13.43 -19.54
CA ILE A 66 6.33 12.65 -20.59
C ILE A 66 7.39 12.22 -21.59
N ASN A 67 8.28 11.34 -21.14
CA ASN A 67 9.35 10.76 -21.95
C ASN A 67 9.40 9.24 -21.73
N PRO A 68 8.72 8.46 -22.59
CA PRO A 68 8.73 7.00 -22.50
C PRO A 68 10.14 6.39 -22.61
N ALA A 69 11.04 7.00 -23.40
CA ALA A 69 12.41 6.53 -23.56
C ALA A 69 13.25 6.68 -22.28
N GLN A 70 12.87 7.60 -21.39
CA GLN A 70 13.46 7.77 -20.06
C GLN A 70 12.61 7.16 -18.94
N GLY A 71 11.60 6.37 -19.27
CA GLY A 71 10.75 5.68 -18.30
C GLY A 71 9.92 6.60 -17.42
N PHE A 72 9.48 7.76 -17.95
CA PHE A 72 8.69 8.77 -17.23
C PHE A 72 9.37 9.26 -15.94
N PRO A 73 10.47 10.04 -16.05
CA PRO A 73 11.21 10.52 -14.88
C PRO A 73 10.31 11.41 -14.01
N ALA A 74 10.21 11.08 -12.73
CA ALA A 74 9.33 11.76 -11.80
C ALA A 74 10.08 12.39 -10.62
N ASP A 75 9.46 13.41 -10.04
CA ASP A 75 9.78 13.97 -8.73
C ASP A 75 8.45 14.26 -8.03
N LEU A 76 8.05 13.37 -7.14
CA LEU A 76 6.76 13.38 -6.46
C LEU A 76 6.97 13.49 -4.95
N SER A 77 6.11 14.28 -4.31
CA SER A 77 5.97 14.34 -2.85
C SER A 77 4.61 13.78 -2.48
N ILE A 78 4.58 12.89 -1.49
CA ILE A 78 3.40 12.18 -1.02
C ILE A 78 3.33 12.36 0.49
N LYS A 79 2.16 12.70 1.01
CA LYS A 79 1.89 12.80 2.44
C LYS A 79 0.72 11.92 2.82
N LEU A 80 0.93 11.09 3.82
CA LEU A 80 -0.07 10.25 4.47
C LEU A 80 -0.33 10.77 5.88
N THR A 81 -1.60 10.94 6.24
CA THR A 81 -2.03 11.39 7.57
C THR A 81 -3.03 10.40 8.16
N ASP A 82 -2.73 9.90 9.36
CA ASP A 82 -3.57 8.98 10.15
C ASP A 82 -4.07 7.75 9.37
N GLY A 83 -3.21 7.21 8.51
CA GLY A 83 -3.48 5.98 7.77
C GLY A 83 -3.49 4.77 8.70
N ARG A 84 -4.39 3.81 8.48
CA ARG A 84 -4.37 2.54 9.23
C ARG A 84 -3.92 1.39 8.35
N TYR A 85 -2.92 0.65 8.83
CA TYR A 85 -2.45 -0.58 8.22
C TYR A 85 -2.80 -1.78 9.10
N THR A 86 -3.19 -2.88 8.47
CA THR A 86 -3.34 -4.19 9.12
C THR A 86 -2.99 -5.28 8.13
N ASP A 87 -2.25 -6.29 8.57
CA ASP A 87 -1.98 -7.50 7.78
C ASP A 87 -3.05 -8.60 7.99
N GLY A 88 -4.10 -8.29 8.76
CA GLY A 88 -5.18 -9.20 9.11
C GLY A 88 -4.80 -10.35 10.05
N ARG A 89 -3.57 -10.37 10.58
CA ARG A 89 -3.06 -11.51 11.37
C ARG A 89 -2.26 -11.09 12.60
N VAL A 90 -1.22 -10.30 12.42
CA VAL A 90 -0.16 -10.08 13.42
C VAL A 90 0.00 -8.60 13.72
N VAL A 91 -0.05 -7.73 12.72
CA VAL A 91 0.29 -6.31 12.88
C VAL A 91 -0.90 -5.42 12.55
N THR A 92 -1.14 -4.46 13.42
CA THR A 92 -2.04 -3.35 13.19
C THR A 92 -1.37 -2.06 13.64
N ALA A 93 -1.26 -1.07 12.75
CA ALA A 93 -0.61 0.21 13.05
C ALA A 93 -1.40 1.39 12.50
N ASN A 94 -1.38 2.50 13.22
CA ASN A 94 -1.67 3.82 12.66
C ASN A 94 -0.36 4.45 12.21
N LEU A 95 -0.34 4.99 11.01
CA LEU A 95 0.85 5.53 10.37
C LEU A 95 0.57 6.90 9.72
N GLY A 96 1.53 7.80 9.85
CA GLY A 96 1.64 9.00 9.04
C GLY A 96 3.01 9.02 8.38
N GLY A 97 3.17 9.78 7.31
CA GLY A 97 4.48 9.86 6.68
C GLY A 97 4.55 10.84 5.53
N ASP A 98 5.76 11.30 5.28
CA ASP A 98 6.13 12.14 4.15
C ASP A 98 7.14 11.33 3.32
N LEU A 99 6.76 11.06 2.07
CA LEU A 99 7.51 10.23 1.12
C LEU A 99 7.79 11.01 -0.15
N THR A 100 8.90 10.69 -0.79
CA THR A 100 9.30 11.20 -2.09
C THR A 100 9.52 10.05 -3.05
N ILE A 101 9.17 10.25 -4.32
CA ILE A 101 9.45 9.31 -5.41
C ILE A 101 10.24 10.06 -6.47
N LYS A 102 11.46 9.60 -6.77
CA LYS A 102 12.36 10.24 -7.73
C LYS A 102 12.91 9.25 -8.76
N GLY A 103 12.98 9.68 -10.01
CA GLY A 103 13.56 8.88 -11.11
C GLY A 103 12.51 8.19 -12.00
N PRO A 104 12.92 7.22 -12.84
CA PRO A 104 12.05 6.60 -13.84
C PRO A 104 10.96 5.72 -13.21
N LEU A 105 9.69 6.06 -13.40
CA LEU A 105 8.55 5.34 -12.81
C LEU A 105 8.38 3.91 -13.33
N THR A 106 8.86 3.59 -14.53
CA THR A 106 8.65 2.27 -15.16
C THR A 106 9.83 1.31 -15.01
N SER A 107 10.91 1.69 -14.32
CA SER A 107 12.03 0.79 -14.03
C SER A 107 12.22 0.63 -12.53
N ALA A 108 12.91 1.56 -11.88
CA ALA A 108 13.23 1.51 -10.46
C ALA A 108 13.32 2.95 -9.92
N PRO A 109 12.19 3.60 -9.64
CA PRO A 109 12.22 4.91 -8.99
C PRO A 109 12.72 4.76 -7.55
N ALA A 110 13.49 5.72 -7.06
CA ALA A 110 13.89 5.79 -5.66
C ALA A 110 12.72 6.31 -4.82
N ILE A 111 12.33 5.54 -3.80
CA ILE A 111 11.34 5.95 -2.80
C ILE A 111 12.08 6.25 -1.51
N ALA A 112 11.94 7.46 -0.98
CA ALA A 112 12.63 7.91 0.23
C ALA A 112 11.71 8.75 1.11
N GLY A 113 11.87 8.67 2.43
CA GLY A 113 11.10 9.47 3.38
C GLY A 113 10.98 8.79 4.74
N THR A 114 10.08 9.32 5.57
CA THR A 114 9.86 8.81 6.93
C THR A 114 8.41 8.38 7.10
N VAL A 115 8.23 7.18 7.62
CA VAL A 115 6.94 6.67 8.08
C VAL A 115 6.96 6.60 9.59
N ASN A 116 6.11 7.39 10.22
CA ASN A 116 5.94 7.44 11.66
C ASN A 116 4.80 6.51 12.06
N LEU A 117 5.12 5.50 12.86
CA LEU A 117 4.12 4.61 13.44
C LEU A 117 3.68 5.19 14.78
N ALA A 118 2.38 5.46 14.90
CA ALA A 118 1.75 5.82 16.15
C ALA A 118 1.39 4.52 16.91
N LYS A 119 0.13 4.35 17.30
CA LYS A 119 -0.33 3.15 17.98
C LYS A 119 -0.12 1.92 17.09
N THR A 120 0.72 1.00 17.56
CA THR A 120 1.03 -0.26 16.90
C THR A 120 0.74 -1.41 17.85
N VAL A 121 -0.04 -2.39 17.39
CA VAL A 121 -0.37 -3.61 18.11
C VAL A 121 0.24 -4.76 17.33
N ILE A 122 1.07 -5.55 18.00
CA ILE A 122 1.72 -6.75 17.45
C ILE A 122 1.22 -7.93 18.27
N THR A 123 0.45 -8.80 17.63
CA THR A 123 -0.07 -10.02 18.25
C THR A 123 1.00 -11.11 18.20
N VAL A 124 1.48 -11.57 19.34
CA VAL A 124 2.33 -12.76 19.42
C VAL A 124 1.42 -13.99 19.53
N PRO A 125 1.42 -14.91 18.55
CA PRO A 125 0.65 -16.13 18.66
C PRO A 125 1.34 -17.07 19.65
N ASP A 126 0.71 -17.38 20.77
CA ASP A 126 1.29 -18.24 21.81
C ASP A 126 1.34 -19.74 21.42
N LYS A 127 0.73 -20.16 20.29
CA LYS A 127 0.66 -21.58 19.91
C LYS A 127 0.71 -21.77 18.38
N LEU A 128 1.59 -22.67 17.91
CA LEU A 128 1.30 -23.44 16.68
C LEU A 128 -0.02 -24.20 16.89
N PRO A 129 -0.86 -24.42 15.86
CA PRO A 129 -1.96 -25.37 15.99
C PRO A 129 -1.37 -26.65 16.54
N GLY A 130 -1.80 -27.03 17.74
CA GLY A 130 -1.46 -28.32 18.29
C GLY A 130 -2.08 -29.33 17.35
N SER A 131 -1.31 -29.86 16.39
CA SER A 131 -1.57 -31.22 16.00
C SER A 131 -1.43 -31.98 17.32
N LEU A 132 -2.55 -32.43 17.87
CA LEU A 132 -2.54 -33.56 18.76
C LEU A 132 -1.84 -34.66 17.96
N SER A 133 -0.52 -34.73 18.04
CA SER A 133 0.15 -35.99 17.82
C SER A 133 -0.49 -36.86 18.87
N ALA A 134 -1.38 -37.77 18.44
CA ALA A 134 -1.93 -38.78 19.31
C ALA A 134 -0.72 -39.34 20.07
N LEU A 135 -0.68 -39.09 21.37
CA LEU A 135 0.39 -39.60 22.19
C LEU A 135 0.25 -41.12 22.08
N ASP A 136 1.28 -41.83 21.64
CA ASP A 136 1.27 -43.29 21.62
C ASP A 136 1.32 -43.77 23.09
N VAL A 137 0.15 -43.79 23.74
CA VAL A 137 0.00 -44.19 25.13
C VAL A 137 0.07 -45.70 25.18
N LYS A 138 1.23 -46.24 25.57
CA LYS A 138 1.36 -47.66 25.91
C LYS A 138 1.07 -47.89 27.38
N HIS A 139 -0.12 -48.38 27.67
CA HIS A 139 -0.52 -48.81 29.01
C HIS A 139 0.21 -50.09 29.43
N LYS A 140 1.12 -50.01 30.41
CA LYS A 140 1.73 -51.19 31.05
C LYS A 140 1.04 -51.43 32.40
N ASN A 141 0.35 -52.56 32.54
CA ASN A 141 -0.44 -52.95 33.72
C ASN A 141 -1.60 -52.00 34.08
N ALA A 142 -2.37 -51.54 33.10
CA ALA A 142 -3.58 -50.75 33.33
C ALA A 142 -4.67 -51.58 34.09
N PRO A 143 -5.31 -51.01 35.14
CA PRO A 143 -6.48 -51.59 35.79
C PRO A 143 -7.65 -51.74 34.82
N GLY A 144 -8.56 -52.69 35.08
CA GLY A 144 -9.66 -53.09 34.19
C GLY A 144 -10.44 -51.96 33.48
N PRO A 145 -10.78 -50.85 34.16
CA PRO A 145 -11.50 -49.73 33.53
C PRO A 145 -10.70 -48.97 32.45
N VAL A 146 -9.36 -49.02 32.49
CA VAL A 146 -8.49 -48.27 31.58
C VAL A 146 -8.17 -49.06 30.31
N LYS A 147 -8.18 -50.41 30.36
CA LYS A 147 -8.03 -51.28 29.17
C LYS A 147 -9.22 -51.21 28.20
N ALA A 148 -10.37 -50.72 28.65
CA ALA A 148 -11.58 -50.62 27.83
C ALA A 148 -11.64 -49.35 26.98
N GLN A 149 -10.66 -48.45 27.11
CA GLN A 149 -10.57 -47.18 26.39
C GLN A 149 -9.44 -47.15 25.34
N ASP A 150 -8.70 -48.26 25.20
CA ASP A 150 -7.74 -48.49 24.12
C ASP A 150 -8.44 -48.98 22.85
#